data_AF-A0A849YSN5-F1
#
_entry.id   AF-A0A849YSN5-F1
#
_cell.length_a   1.000
_cell.length_b   1.000
_cell.length_c   1.000
_cell.angle_alpha   90.00
_cell.angle_beta   90.00
_cell.angle_gamma   90.00
#
_symmetry.space_group_name_H-M   'P 1'
#
loop_
_entity.id
_entity.type
_entity.pdbx_description
1 polymer ?
#
loop_
_entity_poly.entity_id
_entity_poly.type
_entity_poly.pdbx_seq_one_letter_code
_entity_poly.pdbx_strand_id
1 'polypeptide(L)'
;MQAVARVKWLLIVELSLFAMAIVMVIGSQPTPPIHPNSIWKDLVPIFWVGGFVIGLQSLLLLPTWRPKPKKKRGVPVWISLGAGAFICASLVGMFSIAVMDALREKADQGTYMLPAALTVTAIAWVVGTVLFVGFAAAHRDLSREWLVARISKGILKGTAFEALAIVPLDIMIRKKTDCYCAAGSVLAWAMCFAVGVIVFGPAALLPALARDRDAWYRQRCDACGEKREAVDATADGYRGPTEERCRKCGTRLTPPA
;
A
#
# COMPACT_ATOMS: atom_id res chain seq x y z
N MET A 1 -7.95 10.83 -23.20
CA MET A 1 -6.85 10.04 -23.78
C MET A 1 -5.52 10.20 -23.02
N GLN A 2 -5.16 11.38 -22.50
CA GLN A 2 -3.91 11.58 -21.73
C GLN A 2 -3.75 10.69 -20.48
N ALA A 3 -4.84 10.35 -19.78
CA ALA A 3 -4.79 9.45 -18.62
C ALA A 3 -4.29 8.03 -18.97
N VAL A 4 -4.68 7.50 -20.15
CA VAL A 4 -4.27 6.16 -20.60
C VAL A 4 -2.78 6.11 -20.97
N ALA A 5 -2.25 7.18 -21.55
CA ALA A 5 -0.83 7.31 -21.87
C ALA A 5 0.05 7.37 -20.62
N ARG A 6 -0.40 8.10 -19.57
CA ARG A 6 0.30 8.16 -18.28
C ARG A 6 0.29 6.81 -17.55
N VAL A 7 -0.80 6.05 -17.63
CA VAL A 7 -0.91 4.70 -17.06
C VAL A 7 0.05 3.71 -17.72
N LYS A 8 0.18 3.75 -19.05
CA LYS A 8 1.17 2.93 -19.75
C LYS A 8 2.59 3.25 -19.27
N TRP A 9 2.91 4.54 -19.11
CA TRP A 9 4.23 4.98 -18.66
C TRP A 9 4.54 4.52 -17.23
N LEU A 10 3.55 4.52 -16.33
CA LEU A 10 3.72 4.11 -14.94
C LEU A 10 3.80 2.59 -14.75
N LEU A 11 3.02 1.82 -15.50
CA LEU A 11 3.18 0.36 -15.57
C LEU A 11 4.59 0.00 -16.07
N ILE A 12 5.12 0.75 -17.04
CA ILE A 12 6.49 0.57 -17.50
C ILE A 12 7.48 0.86 -16.36
N VAL A 13 7.28 1.91 -15.56
CA VAL A 13 8.17 2.22 -14.41
C VAL A 13 8.11 1.14 -13.33
N GLU A 14 6.93 0.65 -12.95
CA GLU A 14 6.81 -0.44 -11.96
C GLU A 14 7.42 -1.74 -12.49
N LEU A 15 7.16 -2.11 -13.76
CA LEU A 15 7.82 -3.24 -14.41
C LEU A 15 9.35 -3.07 -14.45
N SER A 16 9.85 -1.84 -14.64
CA SER A 16 11.29 -1.55 -14.67
C SER A 16 11.93 -1.70 -13.30
N LEU A 17 11.29 -1.18 -12.24
CA LEU A 17 11.75 -1.34 -10.87
C LEU A 17 11.72 -2.80 -10.43
N PHE A 18 10.69 -3.54 -10.86
CA PHE A 18 10.57 -4.96 -10.60
C PHE A 18 11.65 -5.77 -11.32
N ALA A 19 11.91 -5.47 -12.60
CA ALA A 19 13.01 -6.06 -13.36
C ALA A 19 14.38 -5.76 -12.72
N MET A 20 14.59 -4.55 -12.21
CA MET A 20 15.83 -4.17 -11.53
C MET A 20 16.02 -4.93 -10.20
N ALA A 21 14.95 -5.14 -9.42
CA ALA A 21 14.98 -5.96 -8.21
C ALA A 21 15.34 -7.42 -8.54
N ILE A 22 14.79 -7.98 -9.63
CA ILE A 22 15.16 -9.32 -10.13
C ILE A 22 16.66 -9.37 -10.47
N VAL A 23 17.17 -8.39 -11.21
CA VAL A 23 18.59 -8.33 -11.60
C VAL A 23 19.50 -8.24 -10.37
N MET A 24 19.12 -7.48 -9.34
CA MET A 24 19.89 -7.41 -8.09
C MET A 24 19.87 -8.74 -7.32
N VAL A 25 18.74 -9.44 -7.27
CA VAL A 25 18.67 -10.75 -6.60
C VAL A 25 19.50 -11.79 -7.35
N ILE A 26 19.39 -11.85 -8.68
CA ILE A 26 20.18 -12.76 -9.53
C ILE A 26 21.68 -12.45 -9.42
N GLY A 27 22.05 -11.16 -9.41
CA GLY A 27 23.46 -10.74 -9.32
C GLY A 27 24.11 -10.95 -7.94
N SER A 28 23.32 -11.22 -6.89
CA SER A 28 23.82 -11.34 -5.52
C SER A 28 24.23 -12.76 -5.10
N GLN A 29 23.92 -13.78 -5.90
CA GLN A 29 24.24 -15.17 -5.56
C GLN A 29 25.65 -15.53 -6.06
N PRO A 30 26.62 -15.86 -5.17
CA PRO A 30 27.89 -16.42 -5.60
C PRO A 30 27.62 -17.78 -6.25
N THR A 31 28.03 -17.97 -7.50
CA THR A 31 27.66 -19.14 -8.30
C THR A 31 28.59 -20.33 -8.03
N PRO A 32 28.16 -21.38 -7.31
CA PRO A 32 28.71 -22.71 -7.52
C PRO A 32 28.36 -23.21 -8.94
N PRO A 33 28.99 -24.28 -9.46
CA PRO A 33 28.69 -24.82 -10.78
C PRO A 33 27.19 -25.04 -10.96
N ILE A 34 26.61 -24.25 -11.88
CA ILE A 34 25.18 -24.07 -12.06
C ILE A 34 24.61 -25.33 -12.71
N HIS A 35 23.83 -26.11 -11.96
CA HIS A 35 22.89 -27.01 -12.58
C HIS A 35 21.70 -26.18 -13.11
N PRO A 36 21.38 -26.22 -14.42
CA PRO A 36 20.35 -25.38 -15.04
C PRO A 36 18.96 -25.54 -14.42
N ASN A 37 18.73 -26.66 -13.72
CA ASN A 37 17.46 -26.99 -13.09
C ASN A 37 17.29 -26.30 -11.72
N SER A 38 18.35 -25.74 -11.14
CA SER A 38 18.29 -25.06 -9.83
C SER A 38 17.82 -23.60 -9.94
N ILE A 39 18.22 -22.88 -10.98
CA ILE A 39 17.86 -21.46 -11.20
C ILE A 39 16.34 -21.24 -11.17
N TRP A 40 15.58 -22.14 -11.80
CA TRP A 40 14.13 -22.01 -11.85
C TRP A 40 13.46 -22.17 -10.48
N LYS A 41 14.05 -22.94 -9.55
CA LYS A 41 13.48 -23.13 -8.21
C LYS A 41 13.52 -21.84 -7.38
N ASP A 42 14.55 -21.02 -7.58
CA ASP A 42 14.72 -19.76 -6.85
C ASP A 42 13.96 -18.59 -7.49
N LEU A 43 13.83 -18.58 -8.82
CA LEU A 43 13.14 -17.51 -9.54
C LEU A 43 11.62 -17.58 -9.46
N VAL A 44 11.04 -18.79 -9.49
CA VAL A 44 9.58 -18.99 -9.44
C VAL A 44 8.90 -18.27 -8.25
N PRO A 45 9.38 -18.40 -6.99
CA PRO A 45 8.76 -17.68 -5.88
C PRO A 45 8.88 -16.16 -5.99
N ILE A 46 9.98 -15.64 -6.56
CA ILE A 46 10.16 -14.20 -6.77
C ILE A 46 9.13 -13.67 -7.77
N PHE A 47 8.95 -14.34 -8.91
CA PHE A 47 7.94 -13.96 -9.89
C PHE A 47 6.52 -14.07 -9.34
N TRP A 48 6.23 -15.10 -8.54
CA TRP A 48 4.94 -15.26 -7.89
C TRP A 48 4.64 -14.14 -6.90
N VAL A 49 5.58 -13.84 -5.99
CA VAL A 49 5.43 -12.77 -5.01
C VAL A 49 5.30 -11.42 -5.71
N GLY A 50 6.15 -11.16 -6.71
CA GLY A 50 6.09 -9.94 -7.49
C GLY A 50 4.81 -9.73 -8.27
N GLY A 51 4.40 -10.75 -9.03
CA GLY A 51 3.14 -10.72 -9.76
C GLY A 51 1.94 -10.56 -8.83
N PHE A 52 1.98 -11.19 -7.65
CA PHE A 52 0.96 -11.02 -6.62
C PHE A 52 0.92 -9.58 -6.08
N VAL A 53 2.08 -8.99 -5.75
CA VAL A 53 2.19 -7.61 -5.27
C VAL A 53 1.68 -6.61 -6.31
N ILE A 54 2.12 -6.74 -7.56
CA ILE A 54 1.67 -5.89 -8.68
C ILE A 54 0.17 -6.06 -8.92
N GLY A 55 -0.34 -7.29 -8.86
CA GLY A 55 -1.76 -7.59 -9.00
C GLY A 55 -2.58 -6.95 -7.88
N LEU A 56 -2.12 -7.05 -6.63
CA LEU A 56 -2.76 -6.45 -5.46
C LEU A 56 -2.77 -4.92 -5.57
N GLN A 57 -1.65 -4.30 -5.93
CA GLN A 57 -1.56 -2.85 -6.14
C GLN A 57 -2.49 -2.39 -7.27
N SER A 58 -2.51 -3.11 -8.39
CA SER A 58 -3.42 -2.82 -9.50
C SER A 58 -4.89 -2.90 -9.07
N LEU A 59 -5.24 -3.90 -8.25
CA LEU A 59 -6.59 -4.05 -7.69
C LEU A 59 -6.95 -2.91 -6.72
N LEU A 60 -5.99 -2.47 -5.90
CA LEU A 60 -6.18 -1.35 -4.95
C LEU A 60 -6.24 0.01 -5.65
N LEU A 61 -5.60 0.17 -6.81
CA LEU A 61 -5.63 1.38 -7.63
C LEU A 61 -6.85 1.42 -8.57
N LEU A 62 -7.45 0.27 -8.92
CA LEU A 62 -8.62 0.21 -9.78
C LEU A 62 -9.79 1.14 -9.35
N PRO A 63 -10.14 1.27 -8.04
CA PRO A 63 -11.18 2.17 -7.59
C PRO A 63 -10.78 3.64 -7.69
N THR A 64 -9.49 3.97 -7.58
CA THR A 64 -9.02 5.37 -7.65
C THR A 64 -9.05 5.90 -9.08
N TRP A 65 -8.97 5.01 -10.07
CA TRP A 65 -9.00 5.37 -11.49
C TRP A 65 -10.38 5.75 -12.02
N ARG A 66 -11.45 5.29 -11.37
CA ARG A 66 -12.82 5.61 -11.77
C ARG A 66 -13.48 6.39 -10.63
N PRO A 67 -13.36 7.73 -10.60
CA PRO A 67 -14.06 8.53 -9.61
C PRO A 67 -15.56 8.23 -9.73
N LYS A 68 -16.10 7.61 -8.68
CA LYS A 68 -17.54 7.34 -8.54
C LYS A 68 -18.14 8.41 -7.63
N PRO A 69 -19.40 8.83 -7.89
CA PRO A 69 -20.12 9.67 -6.95
C PRO A 69 -20.12 9.02 -5.55
N LYS A 70 -20.02 9.85 -4.51
CA LYS A 70 -20.02 9.43 -3.11
C LYS A 70 -21.36 8.76 -2.81
N LYS A 71 -21.41 7.42 -2.85
CA LYS A 71 -22.58 6.66 -2.41
C LYS A 71 -22.81 6.93 -0.93
N LYS A 72 -24.07 7.17 -0.53
CA LYS A 72 -24.47 7.37 0.89
C LYS A 72 -24.00 6.23 1.81
N ARG A 73 -23.87 5.01 1.27
CA ARG A 73 -23.17 3.88 1.90
C ARG A 73 -21.86 3.61 1.17
N GLY A 74 -20.77 4.20 1.66
CA GLY A 74 -19.42 3.77 1.28
C GLY A 74 -19.13 2.35 1.80
N VAL A 75 -18.08 1.73 1.28
CA VAL A 75 -17.52 0.48 1.83
C VAL A 75 -17.29 0.70 3.33
N PRO A 76 -17.70 -0.24 4.19
CA PRO A 76 -17.59 -0.03 5.61
C PRO A 76 -16.11 0.03 6.02
N VAL A 77 -15.79 1.01 6.87
CA VAL A 77 -14.41 1.37 7.25
C VAL A 77 -13.65 0.19 7.83
N TRP A 78 -14.35 -0.74 8.50
CA TRP A 78 -13.73 -1.93 9.10
C TRP A 78 -13.03 -2.84 8.08
N ILE A 79 -13.50 -2.90 6.82
CA ILE A 79 -12.84 -3.71 5.78
C ILE A 79 -11.47 -3.11 5.46
N SER A 80 -11.38 -1.80 5.31
CA SER A 80 -10.10 -1.12 5.05
C SER A 80 -9.15 -1.20 6.24
N LEU A 81 -9.66 -1.08 7.47
CA LEU A 81 -8.85 -1.25 8.68
C LEU A 81 -8.36 -2.68 8.85
N GLY A 82 -9.21 -3.67 8.58
CA GLY A 82 -8.83 -5.10 8.63
C GLY A 82 -7.78 -5.46 7.58
N ALA A 83 -7.90 -4.92 6.36
CA ALA A 83 -6.88 -5.08 5.32
C ALA A 83 -5.55 -4.40 5.71
N GLY A 84 -5.60 -3.18 6.27
CA GLY A 84 -4.40 -2.51 6.79
C GLY A 84 -3.73 -3.29 7.92
N ALA A 85 -4.50 -3.80 8.87
CA ALA A 85 -4.00 -4.64 9.95
C ALA A 85 -3.35 -5.93 9.43
N PHE A 86 -3.93 -6.53 8.40
CA PHE A 86 -3.39 -7.76 7.79
C PHE A 86 -2.02 -7.51 7.18
N ILE A 87 -1.83 -6.39 6.47
CA ILE A 87 -0.52 -6.01 5.90
C ILE A 87 0.50 -5.82 7.03
N CYS A 88 0.16 -5.07 8.08
CA CYS A 88 1.06 -4.91 9.24
C CYS A 88 1.37 -6.25 9.93
N ALA A 89 0.40 -7.14 10.05
CA ALA A 89 0.59 -8.45 10.65
C ALA A 89 1.50 -9.36 9.81
N SER A 90 1.36 -9.34 8.48
CA SER A 90 2.24 -10.09 7.58
C SER A 90 3.70 -9.67 7.71
N LEU A 91 3.97 -8.38 7.96
CA LEU A 91 5.31 -7.88 8.24
C LEU A 91 5.88 -8.48 9.52
N VAL A 92 5.09 -8.46 10.60
CA VAL A 92 5.48 -9.06 11.89
C VAL A 92 5.70 -10.57 11.75
N GLY A 93 4.84 -11.26 11.00
CA GLY A 93 4.97 -12.68 10.69
C GLY A 93 6.28 -13.01 10.00
N MET A 94 6.62 -12.26 8.95
CA MET A 94 7.87 -12.45 8.22
C MET A 94 9.10 -12.13 9.06
N PHE A 95 9.05 -11.06 9.86
CA PHE A 95 10.10 -10.75 10.83
C PHE A 95 10.29 -11.90 11.82
N SER A 96 9.20 -12.51 12.28
CA SER A 96 9.25 -13.66 13.18
C SER A 96 9.88 -14.88 12.52
N ILE A 97 9.59 -15.14 11.24
CA ILE A 97 10.25 -16.20 10.46
C ILE A 97 11.75 -15.93 10.38
N ALA A 98 12.16 -14.70 10.06
CA ALA A 98 13.57 -14.33 9.96
C ALA A 98 14.32 -14.50 11.29
N VAL A 99 13.70 -14.08 12.40
CA VAL A 99 14.25 -14.27 13.76
C VAL A 99 14.36 -15.76 14.09
N MET A 100 13.31 -16.54 13.81
CA MET A 100 13.34 -17.99 14.06
C MET A 100 14.41 -18.69 13.20
N ASP A 101 14.62 -18.25 11.95
CA ASP A 101 15.64 -18.82 11.07
C ASP A 101 17.05 -18.52 11.58
N ALA A 102 17.27 -17.29 12.07
CA ALA A 102 18.52 -16.92 12.74
C ALA A 102 18.77 -17.72 14.03
N LEU A 103 17.71 -18.11 14.74
CA LEU A 103 17.80 -18.95 15.95
C LEU A 103 17.88 -20.45 15.63
N ARG A 104 17.52 -20.86 14.41
CA ARG A 104 17.43 -22.26 13.99
C ARG A 104 18.77 -22.98 14.02
N GLU A 105 19.88 -22.26 13.88
CA GLU A 105 21.24 -22.82 14.02
C GLU A 105 21.45 -23.51 15.38
N LYS A 106 20.61 -23.22 16.38
CA LYS A 106 20.65 -23.83 17.72
C LYS A 106 19.53 -24.84 18.01
N ALA A 107 18.52 -24.97 17.14
CA ALA A 107 17.32 -25.73 17.44
C ALA A 107 16.93 -26.66 16.28
N ASP A 108 17.00 -27.96 16.53
CA ASP A 108 16.68 -29.04 15.59
C ASP A 108 15.16 -29.23 15.41
N GLN A 109 14.44 -28.13 15.13
CA GLN A 109 12.98 -28.07 15.13
C GLN A 109 12.41 -27.47 13.84
N GLY A 110 12.58 -28.19 12.72
CA GLY A 110 11.98 -27.80 11.44
C GLY A 110 10.44 -27.80 11.44
N THR A 111 9.80 -28.59 12.31
CA THR A 111 8.35 -28.85 12.23
C THR A 111 7.46 -27.74 12.83
N TYR A 112 7.96 -26.98 13.81
CA TYR A 112 7.13 -25.99 14.55
C TYR A 112 7.26 -24.55 14.03
N MET A 113 8.18 -24.29 13.11
CA MET A 113 8.54 -22.94 12.67
C MET A 113 7.40 -22.26 11.89
N LEU A 114 6.80 -22.96 10.92
CA LEU A 114 5.69 -22.45 10.13
C LEU A 114 4.43 -22.19 10.98
N PRO A 115 3.94 -23.14 11.81
CA PRO A 115 2.77 -22.88 12.64
C PRO A 115 3.03 -21.78 13.68
N ALA A 116 4.25 -21.67 14.22
CA ALA A 116 4.60 -20.55 15.11
C ALA A 116 4.50 -19.20 14.38
N ALA A 117 5.06 -19.09 13.17
CA ALA A 117 4.99 -17.87 12.37
C ALA A 117 3.55 -17.48 12.03
N LEU A 118 2.73 -18.45 11.60
CA LEU A 118 1.31 -18.22 11.31
C LEU A 118 0.54 -17.78 12.56
N THR A 119 0.86 -18.37 13.72
CA THR A 119 0.23 -18.00 15.00
C THR A 119 0.59 -16.57 15.39
N VAL A 120 1.86 -16.18 15.30
CA VAL A 120 2.30 -14.80 15.58
C VAL A 120 1.64 -13.82 14.60
N THR A 121 1.56 -14.17 13.31
CA THR A 121 0.88 -13.38 12.29
C THR A 121 -0.60 -13.19 12.62
N ALA A 122 -1.31 -14.27 12.97
CA ALA A 122 -2.72 -14.22 13.32
C ALA A 122 -2.97 -13.36 14.56
N ILE A 123 -2.14 -13.49 15.60
CA ILE A 123 -2.22 -12.66 16.81
C ILE A 123 -1.98 -11.19 16.46
N ALA A 124 -0.93 -10.88 15.70
CA ALA A 124 -0.62 -9.52 15.27
C ALA A 124 -1.76 -8.91 14.45
N TRP A 125 -2.44 -9.71 13.61
CA TRP A 125 -3.59 -9.26 12.83
C TRP A 125 -4.80 -8.92 13.70
N VAL A 126 -5.13 -9.79 14.66
CA VAL A 126 -6.24 -9.56 15.59
C VAL A 126 -5.98 -8.32 16.43
N VAL A 127 -4.78 -8.21 17.03
CA VAL A 127 -4.37 -7.05 17.84
C VAL A 127 -4.39 -5.78 17.00
N GLY A 128 -3.80 -5.80 15.81
CA GLY A 128 -3.79 -4.65 14.90
C GLY A 128 -5.20 -4.20 14.50
N THR A 129 -6.09 -5.15 14.23
CA THR A 129 -7.49 -4.86 13.88
C THR A 129 -8.23 -4.22 15.05
N VAL A 130 -8.08 -4.77 16.26
CA VAL A 130 -8.71 -4.22 17.48
C VAL A 130 -8.20 -2.81 17.77
N LEU A 131 -6.88 -2.57 17.66
CA LEU A 131 -6.29 -1.24 17.85
C LEU A 131 -6.80 -0.24 16.82
N PHE A 132 -6.86 -0.62 15.55
CA PHE A 132 -7.37 0.25 14.48
C PHE A 132 -8.87 0.54 14.61
N VAL A 133 -9.67 -0.47 14.96
CA VAL A 133 -11.11 -0.30 15.21
C VAL A 133 -11.35 0.55 16.46
N GLY A 134 -10.60 0.34 17.54
CA GLY A 134 -10.66 1.17 18.75
C GLY A 134 -10.31 2.62 18.47
N PHE A 135 -9.23 2.86 17.72
CA PHE A 135 -8.83 4.21 17.31
C PHE A 135 -9.89 4.88 16.43
N ALA A 136 -10.46 4.16 15.46
CA ALA A 136 -11.52 4.68 14.61
C ALA A 136 -12.83 4.92 15.38
N ALA A 137 -13.15 4.05 16.35
CA ALA A 137 -14.31 4.21 17.21
C ALA A 137 -14.19 5.42 18.15
N ALA A 138 -12.98 5.73 18.63
CA ALA A 138 -12.71 6.90 19.45
C ALA A 138 -12.86 8.24 18.70
N HIS A 139 -12.79 8.21 17.36
CA HIS A 139 -12.80 9.40 16.50
C HIS A 139 -13.97 9.39 15.50
N ARG A 140 -15.15 8.91 15.93
CA ARG A 140 -16.34 8.79 15.07
C ARG A 140 -16.84 10.12 14.50
N ASP A 141 -16.58 11.22 15.18
CA ASP A 141 -17.05 12.56 14.79
C ASP A 141 -16.16 13.24 13.74
N LEU A 142 -14.96 12.70 13.50
CA LEU A 142 -14.04 13.25 12.51
C LEU A 142 -14.33 12.71 11.12
N SER A 143 -14.04 13.52 10.10
CA SER A 143 -14.18 13.08 8.72
C SER A 143 -13.29 11.86 8.47
N ARG A 144 -13.83 10.83 7.79
CA ARG A 144 -13.10 9.59 7.49
C ARG A 144 -11.78 9.87 6.76
N GLU A 145 -11.78 10.90 5.91
CA GLU A 145 -10.62 11.35 5.15
C GLU A 145 -9.52 11.88 6.08
N TRP A 146 -9.87 12.66 7.11
CA TRP A 146 -8.92 13.15 8.10
C TRP A 146 -8.31 12.02 8.95
N LEU A 147 -9.14 11.05 9.37
CA LEU A 147 -8.68 9.92 10.16
C LEU A 147 -7.63 9.09 9.41
N VAL A 148 -7.91 8.74 8.14
CA VAL A 148 -6.98 8.00 7.30
C VAL A 148 -5.70 8.79 7.08
N ALA A 149 -5.80 10.09 6.77
CA ALA A 149 -4.63 10.94 6.58
C ALA A 149 -3.74 10.99 7.84
N ARG A 150 -4.34 11.05 9.04
CA ARG A 150 -3.60 11.07 10.30
C ARG A 150 -2.90 9.74 10.60
N ILE A 151 -3.60 8.62 10.44
CA ILE A 151 -3.02 7.29 10.66
C ILE A 151 -1.87 7.07 9.67
N SER A 152 -2.10 7.34 8.38
CA SER A 152 -1.07 7.20 7.35
C SER A 152 0.15 8.07 7.64
N LYS A 153 -0.03 9.32 8.09
CA LYS A 153 1.09 10.20 8.45
C LYS A 153 1.88 9.67 9.65
N GLY A 154 1.21 9.08 10.64
CA GLY A 154 1.86 8.46 11.79
C GLY A 154 2.68 7.24 11.40
N ILE A 155 2.07 6.31 10.64
CA ILE A 155 2.72 5.07 10.18
C ILE A 155 3.92 5.42 9.28
N LEU A 156 3.74 6.27 8.27
CA LEU A 156 4.81 6.65 7.33
C LEU A 156 5.99 7.31 8.03
N LYS A 157 5.73 8.15 9.05
CA LYS A 157 6.80 8.79 9.82
C LYS A 157 7.62 7.77 10.61
N GLY A 158 6.96 6.76 11.21
CA GLY A 158 7.62 5.67 11.92
C GLY A 158 8.43 4.77 11.00
N THR A 159 7.80 4.26 9.93
CA THR A 159 8.43 3.30 9.02
C THR A 159 9.59 3.89 8.22
N ALA A 160 9.53 5.18 7.87
CA ALA A 160 10.66 5.84 7.21
C ALA A 160 11.89 5.89 8.12
N PHE A 161 11.69 6.14 9.41
CA PHE A 161 12.78 6.20 10.38
C PHE A 161 13.36 4.81 10.66
N GLU A 162 12.48 3.80 10.75
CA GLU A 162 12.87 2.40 10.95
C GLU A 162 13.68 1.87 9.76
N ALA A 163 13.21 2.10 8.53
CA ALA A 163 13.93 1.70 7.32
C ALA A 163 15.30 2.37 7.24
N LEU A 164 15.39 3.66 7.58
CA LEU A 164 16.65 4.41 7.57
C LEU A 164 17.62 3.94 8.66
N ALA A 165 17.11 3.40 9.77
CA ALA A 165 17.91 2.82 10.84
C ALA A 165 18.40 1.38 10.53
N ILE A 166 17.62 0.59 9.80
CA ILE A 166 17.96 -0.79 9.42
C ILE A 166 19.10 -0.85 8.41
N VAL A 167 19.14 0.06 7.43
CA VAL A 167 20.19 0.07 6.38
C VAL A 167 21.61 0.14 6.95
N PRO A 168 21.97 1.10 7.84
CA PRO A 168 23.31 1.14 8.41
C PRO A 168 23.59 -0.02 9.37
N LEU A 169 22.56 -0.54 10.08
CA LEU A 169 22.72 -1.70 10.94
C LEU A 169 23.13 -2.95 10.13
N ASP A 170 22.50 -3.15 8.97
CA ASP A 170 22.81 -4.26 8.05
C ASP A 170 24.21 -4.11 7.43
N ILE A 171 24.63 -2.87 7.11
CA ILE A 171 25.98 -2.56 6.65
C ILE A 171 27.03 -2.81 7.75
N MET A 172 26.71 -2.47 9.01
CA MET A 172 27.62 -2.66 10.14
C MET A 172 27.81 -4.14 10.51
N ILE A 173 26.77 -4.96 10.36
CA ILE A 173 26.84 -6.40 10.61
C ILE A 173 27.65 -7.10 9.51
N ARG A 174 27.50 -6.67 8.24
CA ARG A 174 28.22 -7.25 7.08
C ARG A 174 29.74 -7.06 7.11
N LYS A 175 30.28 -6.08 7.83
CA LYS A 175 31.74 -5.83 7.87
C LYS A 175 32.52 -6.80 8.76
N LYS A 176 31.88 -7.69 9.54
CA LYS A 176 32.57 -8.53 10.53
C LYS A 176 32.67 -10.03 10.20
N THR A 177 32.00 -10.52 9.16
CA THR A 177 32.00 -11.97 8.86
C THR A 177 32.09 -12.21 7.35
N ASP A 178 33.25 -12.64 6.87
CA ASP A 178 33.54 -13.02 5.46
C ASP A 178 32.77 -14.26 4.95
N CYS A 179 31.77 -14.75 5.69
CA CYS A 179 30.84 -15.77 5.20
C CYS A 179 29.52 -15.12 4.75
N TYR A 180 29.33 -15.07 3.44
CA TYR A 180 28.08 -14.78 2.77
C TYR A 180 27.02 -15.86 3.07
N CYS A 181 26.40 -15.84 4.24
CA CYS A 181 25.15 -16.57 4.47
C CYS A 181 24.00 -15.83 3.74
N ALA A 182 24.02 -15.94 2.41
CA ALA A 182 23.32 -15.11 1.42
C ALA A 182 21.80 -15.32 1.31
N ALA A 183 21.19 -16.21 2.09
CA ALA A 183 19.78 -16.56 1.92
C ALA A 183 18.81 -15.65 2.70
N GLY A 184 19.08 -15.39 3.99
CA GLY A 184 18.15 -14.67 4.86
C GLY A 184 18.09 -13.17 4.59
N SER A 185 19.25 -12.53 4.42
CA SER A 185 19.34 -11.08 4.26
C SER A 185 18.77 -10.58 2.92
N VAL A 186 18.90 -11.37 1.85
CA VAL A 186 18.36 -11.00 0.53
C VAL A 186 16.83 -11.07 0.53
N LEU A 187 16.26 -12.11 1.16
CA LEU A 187 14.81 -12.24 1.30
C LEU A 187 14.22 -11.11 2.16
N ALA A 188 14.89 -10.77 3.28
CA ALA A 188 14.47 -9.66 4.13
C ALA A 188 14.45 -8.33 3.38
N TRP A 189 15.50 -8.03 2.60
CA TRP A 189 15.56 -6.84 1.75
C TRP A 189 14.49 -6.83 0.66
N ALA A 190 14.30 -7.96 -0.04
CA ALA A 190 13.27 -8.07 -1.08
C ALA A 190 11.87 -7.82 -0.52
N MET A 191 11.60 -8.28 0.70
CA MET A 191 10.31 -8.06 1.37
C MET A 191 10.15 -6.64 1.91
N CYS A 192 11.19 -6.05 2.51
CA CYS A 192 11.20 -4.63 2.86
C CYS A 192 10.96 -3.75 1.63
N PHE A 193 11.56 -4.11 0.49
CA PHE A 193 11.33 -3.44 -0.78
C PHE A 193 9.91 -3.66 -1.29
N ALA A 194 9.39 -4.88 -1.26
CA ALA A 194 8.01 -5.18 -1.68
C ALA A 194 6.98 -4.42 -0.85
N VAL A 195 7.16 -4.37 0.46
CA VAL A 195 6.30 -3.60 1.37
C VAL A 195 6.47 -2.11 1.11
N GLY A 196 7.70 -1.64 0.93
CA GLY A 196 7.98 -0.27 0.54
C GLY A 196 7.23 0.09 -0.75
N VAL A 197 7.27 -0.76 -1.77
CA VAL A 197 6.52 -0.58 -3.01
C VAL A 197 5.02 -0.59 -2.76
N ILE A 198 4.47 -1.52 -1.97
CA ILE A 198 3.03 -1.56 -1.64
C ILE A 198 2.57 -0.28 -0.92
N VAL A 199 3.36 0.21 0.03
CA VAL A 199 3.01 1.37 0.86
C VAL A 199 3.25 2.69 0.13
N PHE A 200 4.42 2.84 -0.51
CA PHE A 200 4.83 4.08 -1.19
C PHE A 200 4.37 4.16 -2.65
N GLY A 201 4.11 3.05 -3.32
CA GLY A 201 3.65 3.01 -4.71
C GLY A 201 2.39 3.85 -4.91
N PRO A 202 1.30 3.60 -4.16
CA PRO A 202 0.11 4.45 -4.20
C PRO A 202 0.42 5.90 -3.83
N ALA A 203 1.29 6.13 -2.84
CA ALA A 203 1.65 7.48 -2.41
C ALA A 203 2.36 8.30 -3.50
N ALA A 204 3.20 7.68 -4.32
CA ALA A 204 3.83 8.32 -5.48
C ALA A 204 2.81 8.64 -6.59
N LEU A 205 1.77 7.82 -6.73
CA LEU A 205 0.71 7.97 -7.73
C LEU A 205 -0.38 8.95 -7.33
N LEU A 206 -0.63 9.12 -6.03
CA LEU A 206 -1.70 9.94 -5.49
C LEU A 206 -1.64 11.41 -5.95
N PRO A 207 -0.48 12.11 -5.99
CA PRO A 207 -0.43 13.49 -6.46
C PRO A 207 -0.86 13.66 -7.93
N ALA A 208 -0.48 12.71 -8.78
CA ALA A 208 -0.87 12.72 -10.19
C ALA A 208 -2.37 12.47 -10.35
N LEU A 209 -2.92 11.51 -9.60
CA LEU A 209 -4.35 11.18 -9.61
C LEU A 209 -5.21 12.24 -8.90
N ALA A 210 -4.67 12.93 -7.90
CA ALA A 210 -5.37 13.98 -7.16
C ALA A 210 -5.76 15.12 -8.09
N ARG A 211 -4.85 15.54 -9.00
CA ARG A 211 -5.14 16.58 -10.00
C ARG A 211 -6.32 16.22 -10.90
N ASP A 212 -6.34 14.99 -11.40
CA ASP A 212 -7.42 14.52 -12.29
C ASP A 212 -8.74 14.37 -11.53
N ARG A 213 -8.69 13.94 -10.26
CA ARG A 213 -9.86 13.86 -9.38
C ARG A 213 -10.41 15.23 -9.04
N ASP A 214 -9.55 16.19 -8.70
CA ASP A 214 -9.95 17.56 -8.40
C ASP A 214 -10.62 18.21 -9.61
N ALA A 215 -10.06 18.00 -10.81
CA ALA A 215 -10.69 18.44 -12.06
C ALA A 215 -12.08 17.81 -12.26
N TRP A 216 -12.24 16.51 -11.94
CA TRP A 216 -13.52 15.82 -12.03
C TRP A 216 -14.55 16.37 -11.02
N TYR A 217 -14.17 16.54 -9.75
CA TYR A 217 -15.06 17.04 -8.69
C TYR A 217 -15.43 18.53 -8.86
N ARG A 218 -14.57 19.32 -9.51
CA ARG A 218 -14.91 20.71 -9.89
C ARG A 218 -16.06 20.79 -10.90
N GLN A 219 -16.15 19.81 -11.82
CA GLN A 219 -17.13 19.84 -12.91
C GLN A 219 -18.40 19.05 -12.63
N ARG A 220 -18.42 18.20 -11.60
CA ARG A 220 -19.53 17.29 -11.31
C ARG A 220 -19.99 17.40 -9.85
N CYS A 221 -21.22 16.98 -9.58
CA CYS A 221 -21.75 16.89 -8.23
C CYS A 221 -21.22 15.63 -7.52
N ASP A 222 -20.71 15.79 -6.30
CA ASP A 222 -20.16 14.69 -5.50
C ASP A 222 -21.18 13.61 -5.16
N ALA A 223 -22.46 13.97 -5.06
CA ALA A 223 -23.53 13.04 -4.66
C ALA A 223 -24.10 12.23 -5.82
N CYS A 224 -24.40 12.88 -6.96
CA CYS A 224 -25.06 12.21 -8.10
C CYS A 224 -24.13 11.96 -9.30
N GLY A 225 -22.99 12.66 -9.40
CA GLY A 225 -22.02 12.53 -10.49
C GLY A 225 -22.39 13.26 -11.80
N GLU A 226 -23.51 13.97 -11.82
CA GLU A 226 -23.90 14.82 -12.96
C GLU A 226 -23.02 16.06 -13.06
N LYS A 227 -22.92 16.62 -14.27
CA LYS A 227 -22.22 17.90 -14.48
C LYS A 227 -22.89 19.01 -13.66
N ARG A 228 -22.08 19.92 -13.10
CA ARG A 228 -22.57 21.16 -12.49
C ARG A 228 -23.03 22.05 -13.63
N GLU A 229 -24.34 22.10 -13.84
CA GLU A 229 -24.95 23.18 -14.62
C GLU A 229 -25.02 24.39 -13.69
N ALA A 230 -24.42 25.51 -14.10
CA ALA A 230 -24.61 26.77 -13.40
C ALA A 230 -26.11 27.08 -13.47
N VAL A 231 -26.78 27.07 -12.32
CA VAL A 231 -28.14 27.59 -12.25
C VAL A 231 -27.95 29.09 -12.20
N ASP A 232 -28.22 29.77 -13.31
CA ASP A 232 -28.19 31.23 -13.38
C ASP A 232 -29.17 31.76 -12.33
N ALA A 233 -28.62 32.25 -11.21
CA ALA A 233 -29.38 32.78 -10.08
C ALA A 233 -30.28 33.97 -10.45
N THR A 234 -30.13 34.49 -11.68
CA THR A 234 -30.94 35.55 -12.27
C THR A 234 -32.34 35.11 -12.68
N ALA A 235 -32.61 33.81 -12.88
CA ALA A 235 -33.93 33.36 -13.32
C ALA A 235 -35.01 33.37 -12.21
N ASP A 236 -34.63 33.18 -10.94
CA ASP A 236 -35.58 32.98 -9.83
C ASP A 236 -35.70 34.19 -8.87
N GLY A 237 -35.09 35.34 -9.20
CA GLY A 237 -35.22 36.57 -8.40
C GLY A 237 -34.65 36.50 -6.98
N TYR A 238 -33.95 35.43 -6.62
CA TYR A 238 -33.45 35.20 -5.26
C TYR A 238 -32.07 35.84 -5.06
N ARG A 239 -32.03 36.95 -4.30
CA ARG A 239 -30.83 37.77 -4.05
C ARG A 239 -30.13 37.39 -2.73
N GLY A 240 -29.89 36.09 -2.52
CA GLY A 240 -29.15 35.57 -1.35
C GLY A 240 -27.75 35.06 -1.72
N PRO A 241 -26.83 34.82 -0.75
CA PRO A 241 -25.57 34.14 -1.02
C PRO A 241 -25.90 32.78 -1.62
N THR A 242 -25.59 32.62 -2.91
CA THR A 242 -25.99 31.49 -3.73
C THR A 242 -25.29 30.24 -3.24
N GLU A 243 -25.90 29.53 -2.29
CA GLU A 243 -25.58 28.14 -2.05
C GLU A 243 -25.90 27.37 -3.33
N GLU A 244 -24.87 27.14 -4.15
CA GLU A 244 -25.01 26.33 -5.35
C GLU A 244 -25.52 24.94 -4.93
N ARG A 245 -26.75 24.60 -5.28
CA ARG A 245 -27.32 23.27 -5.08
C ARG A 245 -27.36 22.53 -6.40
N CYS A 246 -27.05 21.24 -6.37
CA CYS A 246 -27.18 20.43 -7.57
C CYS A 246 -28.67 20.31 -7.98
N ARG A 247 -29.01 20.74 -9.20
CA ARG A 247 -30.38 20.72 -9.75
C ARG A 247 -31.09 19.37 -9.64
N LYS A 248 -30.35 18.27 -9.81
CA LYS A 248 -30.92 16.90 -9.81
C LYS A 248 -31.15 16.32 -8.42
N CYS A 249 -30.25 16.58 -7.46
CA CYS A 249 -30.26 15.92 -6.16
C CYS A 249 -30.40 16.87 -4.95
N GLY A 250 -30.44 18.18 -5.19
CA GLY A 250 -30.58 19.22 -4.17
C GLY A 250 -29.41 19.33 -3.19
N THR A 251 -28.35 18.54 -3.36
CA THR A 251 -27.20 18.54 -2.44
C THR A 251 -26.44 19.85 -2.59
N ARG A 252 -26.09 20.49 -1.46
CA ARG A 252 -25.23 21.68 -1.44
C ARG A 252 -23.86 21.32 -2.02
N LEU A 253 -23.41 22.11 -2.98
CA LEU A 253 -22.09 21.96 -3.57
C LEU A 253 -21.10 22.62 -2.61
N THR A 254 -20.17 21.83 -2.09
CA THR A 254 -19.02 22.37 -1.37
C THR A 254 -18.17 23.17 -2.36
N PRO A 255 -17.80 24.42 -2.05
CA PRO A 255 -16.84 25.15 -2.86
C PRO A 255 -15.53 24.36 -2.90
N PRO A 256 -14.79 24.39 -4.02
CA PRO A 256 -13.47 23.79 -4.08
C PRO A 256 -12.60 24.41 -2.99
N ALA A 257 -11.93 23.56 -2.21
CA ALA A 257 -10.94 23.97 -1.21
C ALA A 257 -9.71 24.61 -1.87
#